data_AF-A0A1F8BN77-F1
#
_entry.id   AF-A0A1F8BN77-F1
#
_cell.length_a   1.000
_cell.length_b   1.000
_cell.length_c   1.000
_cell.angle_alpha   90.00
_cell.angle_beta   90.00
_cell.angle_gamma   90.00
#
_symmetry.space_group_name_H-M   'P 1'
#
loop_
_entity.id
_entity.type
_entity.pdbx_description
1 polymer ?
#
loop_
_entity_poly.entity_id
_entity_poly.type
_entity_poly.pdbx_seq_one_letter_code
_entity_poly.pdbx_strand_id
1 'polypeptide(L)'
;MEEKRGVTVSTRSYERGLIKVVWIDNNEFIYSKMFDDEKPAEKFAKDKKDYLIFKLVRQNDMEDFTWKLLKYGRYDVYKFLFNQYKKGLLSGWLKGK
;
A
#
# COMPACT_ATOMS: atom_id res chain seq x y z
N MET A 1 20.99 7.64 43.29
CA MET A 1 21.55 6.91 42.12
C MET A 1 20.37 6.46 41.29
N GLU A 2 20.20 7.07 40.13
CA GLU A 2 19.04 6.88 39.26
C GLU A 2 19.38 5.81 38.23
N GLU A 3 18.96 4.58 38.46
CA GLU A 3 19.21 3.47 37.54
C GLU A 3 18.13 3.47 36.45
N LYS A 4 18.52 3.95 35.27
CA LYS A 4 17.64 4.09 34.11
C LYS A 4 17.25 2.72 33.58
N ARG A 5 15.93 2.51 33.52
CA ARG A 5 15.20 1.40 32.90
C ARG A 5 15.73 1.14 31.48
N GLY A 6 16.41 0.02 31.29
CA GLY A 6 16.63 -0.59 29.98
C GLY A 6 15.32 -1.18 29.48
N VAL A 7 14.46 -0.35 28.88
CA VAL A 7 13.35 -0.86 28.07
C VAL A 7 13.97 -1.44 26.81
N THR A 8 14.09 -2.77 26.75
CA THR A 8 14.39 -3.49 25.51
C THR A 8 13.20 -3.28 24.59
N VAL A 9 13.22 -2.22 23.79
CA VAL A 9 12.29 -2.04 22.69
C VAL A 9 12.56 -3.21 21.76
N SER A 10 11.72 -4.24 21.82
CA SER A 10 11.72 -5.28 20.81
C SER A 10 11.38 -4.60 19.50
N THR A 11 12.41 -4.25 18.73
CA THR A 11 12.31 -3.90 17.32
C THR A 11 11.79 -5.16 16.64
N ARG A 12 10.48 -5.40 16.74
CA ARG A 12 9.77 -6.17 15.73
C ARG A 12 9.83 -5.31 14.47
N SER A 13 11.01 -5.30 13.86
CA SER A 13 11.18 -5.07 12.44
C SER A 13 10.02 -5.80 11.79
N TYR A 14 9.20 -5.09 11.01
CA TYR A 14 8.11 -5.68 10.26
C TYR A 14 8.71 -6.62 9.20
N GLU A 15 9.22 -7.75 9.68
CA GLU A 15 9.53 -8.93 8.92
C GLU A 15 8.20 -9.51 8.44
N ARG A 16 8.18 -9.78 7.14
CA ARG A 16 7.22 -10.59 6.39
C ARG A 16 6.11 -9.82 5.67
N GLY A 17 6.55 -9.16 4.60
CA GLY A 17 5.72 -8.97 3.42
C GLY A 17 6.25 -7.89 2.50
N LEU A 18 6.78 -8.26 1.32
CA LEU A 18 7.11 -7.29 0.27
C LEU A 18 5.88 -6.87 -0.51
N ILE A 19 4.79 -7.63 -0.44
CA ILE A 19 3.60 -7.46 -1.27
C ILE A 19 2.38 -7.19 -0.40
N LYS A 20 1.66 -6.10 -0.68
CA LYS A 20 0.42 -5.72 0.02
C LYS A 20 -0.76 -5.81 -0.93
N VAL A 21 -1.75 -6.63 -0.60
CA VAL A 21 -3.05 -6.64 -1.28
C VAL A 21 -4.01 -5.77 -0.49
N VAL A 22 -4.69 -4.84 -1.15
CA VAL A 22 -5.76 -4.00 -0.60
C VAL A 22 -7.03 -4.27 -1.40
N TRP A 23 -8.17 -4.47 -0.74
CA TRP A 23 -9.45 -4.67 -1.42
C TRP A 23 -10.60 -4.06 -0.63
N ILE A 24 -11.72 -3.82 -1.31
CA ILE A 24 -12.97 -3.35 -0.69
C ILE A 24 -13.92 -4.54 -0.62
N ASP A 25 -14.53 -4.76 0.55
CA ASP A 25 -15.62 -5.73 0.69
C ASP A 25 -16.97 -5.05 0.44
N ASN A 26 -18.04 -5.83 0.24
CA ASN A 26 -19.39 -5.33 -0.09
C ASN A 26 -19.98 -4.34 0.92
N ASN A 27 -19.38 -4.24 2.11
CA ASN A 27 -19.76 -3.33 3.19
C ASN A 27 -18.93 -2.03 3.18
N GLU A 28 -18.27 -1.68 2.07
CA GLU A 28 -17.44 -0.48 1.89
C GLU A 28 -16.19 -0.39 2.80
N PHE A 29 -15.90 -1.45 3.56
CA PHE A 29 -14.68 -1.52 4.36
C PHE A 29 -13.46 -1.83 3.49
N ILE A 30 -12.37 -1.11 3.75
CA ILE A 30 -11.06 -1.34 3.13
C ILE A 30 -10.27 -2.34 3.98
N TYR A 31 -9.91 -3.46 3.37
CA TYR A 31 -9.08 -4.47 3.98
C TYR A 31 -7.70 -4.51 3.34
N SER A 32 -6.71 -4.99 4.09
CA SER A 32 -5.40 -5.27 3.52
C SER A 32 -4.76 -6.51 4.12
N LYS A 33 -3.91 -7.17 3.32
CA LYS A 33 -3.15 -8.35 3.72
C LYS A 33 -1.76 -8.32 3.08
N MET A 34 -0.76 -8.64 3.88
CA MET A 34 0.64 -8.69 3.48
C MET A 34 1.04 -10.11 3.07
N PHE A 35 1.95 -10.21 2.10
CA PHE A 35 2.51 -11.44 1.55
C PHE A 35 3.99 -11.24 1.25
N ASP A 36 4.77 -12.30 1.38
CA ASP A 36 6.21 -12.26 1.06
C ASP A 36 6.45 -12.26 -0.46
N ASP A 37 5.56 -12.91 -1.22
CA ASP A 37 5.70 -13.14 -2.66
C ASP A 37 4.49 -12.65 -3.48
N GLU A 38 4.73 -12.36 -4.76
CA GLU A 38 3.71 -11.90 -5.70
C GLU A 38 2.69 -12.99 -6.04
N LYS A 39 3.13 -14.24 -6.26
CA LYS A 39 2.23 -15.33 -6.69
C LYS A 39 1.13 -15.65 -5.65
N PRO A 40 1.43 -15.81 -4.35
CA PRO A 40 0.39 -16.02 -3.33
C PRO A 40 -0.55 -14.82 -3.19
N ALA A 41 -0.01 -13.59 -3.27
CA ALA A 41 -0.80 -12.36 -3.24
C ALA A 41 -1.79 -12.30 -4.40
N GLU A 42 -1.34 -12.60 -5.63
CA GLU A 42 -2.18 -12.65 -6.81
C GLU A 42 -3.26 -13.74 -6.71
N LYS A 43 -2.90 -14.94 -6.25
CA LYS A 43 -3.87 -16.03 -6.07
C LYS A 43 -4.96 -15.61 -5.08
N PHE A 44 -4.59 -15.00 -3.96
CA PHE A 44 -5.53 -14.48 -2.98
C PHE A 44 -6.41 -13.35 -3.53
N ALA A 45 -5.81 -12.44 -4.30
CA ALA A 45 -6.49 -11.26 -4.81
C ALA A 45 -7.51 -11.60 -5.91
N LYS A 46 -7.31 -12.67 -6.69
CA LYS A 46 -8.23 -13.09 -7.76
C LYS A 46 -9.66 -13.35 -7.28
N ASP A 47 -9.82 -13.82 -6.06
CA ASP A 47 -11.13 -14.07 -5.46
C ASP A 47 -11.79 -12.78 -4.94
N LYS A 48 -11.08 -11.64 -5.00
CA LYS A 48 -11.58 -10.31 -4.68
C LYS A 48 -11.99 -9.65 -5.99
N LYS A 49 -13.19 -9.07 -6.03
CA LYS A 49 -13.65 -8.29 -7.19
C LYS A 49 -12.71 -7.10 -7.43
N ASP A 50 -12.50 -6.32 -6.37
CA ASP A 50 -11.87 -5.01 -6.43
C ASP A 50 -10.64 -4.96 -5.54
N TYR A 51 -9.46 -5.07 -6.15
CA TYR A 51 -8.20 -5.14 -5.40
C TYR A 51 -7.09 -4.33 -6.05
N LEU A 52 -6.11 -3.95 -5.23
CA LEU A 52 -4.82 -3.38 -5.61
C LEU A 52 -3.71 -4.23 -4.99
N ILE A 53 -2.69 -4.58 -5.78
CA ILE A 53 -1.49 -5.28 -5.31
C ILE A 53 -0.32 -4.31 -5.40
N PHE A 54 0.30 -4.02 -4.26
CA PHE A 54 1.47 -3.18 -4.13
C PHE A 54 2.69 -4.00 -3.78
N LYS A 55 3.86 -3.55 -4.21
CA LYS A 55 5.18 -4.06 -3.84
C LYS A 55 5.96 -2.99 -3.12
N LEU A 56 6.49 -3.29 -1.95
CA LEU A 56 7.40 -2.42 -1.23
C LEU A 56 8.70 -2.31 -2.05
N VAL A 57 9.06 -1.09 -2.42
CA VAL A 57 10.30 -0.79 -3.15
C VAL A 57 11.36 -0.25 -2.22
N ARG A 58 10.94 0.57 -1.24
CA ARG A 58 11.85 1.23 -0.32
C ARG A 58 11.14 1.46 1.00
N GLN A 59 11.86 1.26 2.09
CA GLN A 59 11.46 1.63 3.44
C GLN A 59 12.57 2.55 3.96
N ASN A 60 12.26 3.83 4.15
CA ASN A 60 13.16 4.81 4.76
C ASN A 60 12.63 5.06 6.17
N ASP A 61 13.32 4.50 7.16
CA ASP A 61 12.89 4.51 8.55
C ASP A 61 11.46 3.95 8.74
N MET A 62 11.00 3.86 9.99
CA MET A 62 9.68 3.26 10.28
C MET A 62 8.50 4.15 9.86
N GLU A 63 8.78 5.31 9.26
CA GLU A 63 7.79 6.34 8.94
C GLU A 63 7.46 6.38 7.44
N ASP A 64 8.45 6.16 6.55
CA ASP A 64 8.25 6.30 5.10
C ASP A 64 8.38 4.98 4.34
N PHE A 65 7.32 4.65 3.60
CA PHE A 65 7.26 3.46 2.75
C PHE A 65 6.92 3.85 1.32
N THR A 66 7.77 3.45 0.37
CA THR A 66 7.52 3.61 -1.06
C THR A 66 6.99 2.30 -1.65
N TRP A 67 5.78 2.36 -2.20
CA TRP A 67 5.10 1.22 -2.80
C TRP A 67 4.95 1.39 -4.31
N LYS A 68 5.26 0.32 -5.06
CA LYS A 68 4.99 0.21 -6.49
C LYS A 68 3.70 -0.57 -6.71
N LEU A 69 2.76 0.00 -7.46
CA LEU A 69 1.57 -0.74 -7.90
C LEU A 69 1.98 -1.80 -8.94
N LEU A 70 1.62 -3.05 -8.70
CA LEU A 70 1.91 -4.17 -9.61
C LEU A 70 0.71 -4.50 -10.51
N LYS A 71 -0.42 -4.82 -9.88
CA LYS A 71 -1.65 -5.30 -10.54
C LYS A 71 -2.86 -4.80 -9.78
N TYR A 72 -3.99 -4.74 -10.47
CA TYR A 72 -5.26 -4.35 -9.89
C TYR A 72 -6.42 -5.12 -10.55
N GLY A 73 -7.46 -5.41 -9.76
CA GLY A 73 -8.74 -5.92 -10.23
C GLY A 73 -9.52 -4.83 -10.98
N ARG A 74 -10.51 -5.21 -11.80
CA ARG A 74 -11.29 -4.27 -12.61
C ARG A 74 -12.07 -3.29 -11.73
N TYR A 75 -11.55 -2.07 -11.55
CA TYR A 75 -12.28 -0.98 -10.92
C TYR A 75 -12.27 0.26 -11.82
N ASP A 76 -13.42 0.55 -12.45
CA ASP A 76 -13.67 1.80 -13.19
C ASP A 76 -13.48 3.04 -12.29
N VAL A 77 -13.67 2.90 -10.97
CA VAL A 77 -13.42 3.96 -9.99
C VAL A 77 -11.93 4.21 -9.78
N TYR A 78 -11.05 3.21 -9.85
CA TYR A 78 -9.59 3.48 -9.80
C TYR A 78 -9.13 4.19 -11.06
N LYS A 79 -9.63 3.80 -12.24
CA LYS A 79 -9.44 4.58 -13.48
C LYS A 79 -9.93 6.02 -13.33
N PHE A 80 -11.09 6.21 -12.71
CA PHE A 80 -11.66 7.53 -12.45
C PHE A 80 -10.77 8.34 -11.48
N LEU A 81 -10.42 7.80 -10.32
CA LEU A 81 -9.58 8.45 -9.31
C LEU A 81 -8.18 8.75 -9.84
N PHE A 82 -7.56 7.81 -10.57
CA PHE A 82 -6.26 8.02 -11.21
C PHE A 82 -6.35 9.10 -12.30
N ASN A 83 -7.43 9.15 -13.09
CA ASN A 83 -7.65 10.24 -14.04
C ASN A 83 -7.86 11.59 -13.35
N GLN A 84 -8.57 11.64 -12.23
CA GLN A 84 -8.76 12.88 -11.45
C GLN A 84 -7.45 13.36 -10.85
N TYR A 85 -6.67 12.45 -10.26
CA TYR A 85 -5.32 12.73 -9.75
C TYR A 85 -4.41 13.28 -10.85
N LYS A 86 -4.38 12.64 -12.03
CA LYS A 86 -3.59 13.08 -13.18
C LYS A 86 -4.00 14.46 -13.70
N LYS A 87 -5.31 14.76 -13.72
CA LYS A 87 -5.83 16.09 -14.08
C LYS A 87 -5.43 17.15 -13.05
N GLY A 88 -5.51 16.84 -11.76
CA GLY A 88 -5.06 17.73 -10.68
C GLY A 88 -3.57 18.08 -10.81
N LEU A 89 -2.73 17.08 -11.08
CA LEU A 89 -1.28 17.25 -11.26
C LEU A 89 -0.93 18.15 -12.46
N LEU A 90 -1.62 17.97 -13.59
CA LEU A 90 -1.44 18.81 -14.79
C LEU A 90 -1.94 20.24 -14.58
N SER A 91 -3.01 20.44 -13.81
CA SER A 91 -3.55 21.76 -13.49
C SER A 91 -2.64 22.58 -12.57
N GLY A 92 -1.95 21.92 -11.64
CA GLY A 92 -0.95 22.55 -10.77
C GLY A 92 0.30 23.00 -11.55
N TRP A 93 0.70 22.24 -12.57
CA TRP A 93 1.83 22.59 -13.43
C TRP A 93 1.54 23.78 -14.35
N LEU A 94 0.30 23.92 -14.84
CA LEU A 94 -0.11 25.05 -15.71
C LEU A 94 -0.35 26.37 -14.95
N LYS A 95 -0.66 26.32 -13.64
CA LYS A 95 -0.85 27.52 -12.80
C LYS A 95 0.45 28.07 -12.20
N GLY A 96 1.58 27.39 -12.40
CA GLY A 96 2.90 27.79 -11.91
C GLY A 96 3.82 28.43 -12.96
N LYS A 97 3.27 28.88 -14.10
CA LYS A 97 3.98 29.63 -15.13
C LYS A 97 3.46 31.06 -15.23
#